data_AF-A0A7S9L081-F1
#
_entry.id   AF-A0A7S9L081-F1
#
_cell.length_a   1.000
_cell.length_b   1.000
_cell.length_c   1.000
_cell.angle_alpha   90.00
_cell.angle_beta   90.00
_cell.angle_gamma   90.00
#
_symmetry.space_group_name_H-M   'P 1'
#
loop_
_entity.id
_entity.type
_entity.pdbx_description
1 polymer ?
#
loop_
_entity_poly.entity_id
_entity_poly.type
_entity_poly.pdbx_seq_one_letter_code
_entity_poly.pdbx_strand_id
1 'polypeptide(L)'
;MANKSNWKEHLLKSGIPLEFEIKRYLDAKNCVSNFEYTYFRENEDKNLTEFSYDLDSSYIVTPHFADLMIECKYRHESTKWVFLPEQYDGIDKITHTSFMHKNAHFNTAPHYQPPFPIPFAPLCSKGIELTNYGNNPKTITQAIHQLSYAMAGRIINGMQHQVDSVLREHFENTIFYNIPIIVTTAKLFRIREDVDIDRIKLADDIEEISTNETCLVVKSPAGIDLETYNNTIFNNFITENERETLNKYLNSFNKEIDFVTSVIARNYSPSCILVVHYSKENNGLDQFFDFIDRVFNPDQEVKDLIAKRQKEMKDFLLKFRSGKKDS
;
A
#
# COMPACT_ATOMS: atom_id res chain seq x y z
N MET A 1 -39.49 14.21 -26.40
CA MET A 1 -38.46 13.16 -26.55
C MET A 1 -38.23 12.56 -25.17
N ALA A 2 -38.53 11.27 -25.00
CA ALA A 2 -38.45 10.61 -23.69
C ALA A 2 -37.01 10.61 -23.18
N ASN A 3 -36.83 10.99 -21.91
CA ASN A 3 -35.57 10.88 -21.16
C ASN A 3 -34.99 9.48 -21.35
N LYS A 4 -33.97 9.34 -22.21
CA LYS A 4 -33.15 8.12 -22.24
C LYS A 4 -32.57 7.97 -20.84
N SER A 5 -32.98 6.90 -20.17
CA SER A 5 -32.86 6.77 -18.73
C SER A 5 -31.41 6.87 -18.24
N ASN A 6 -31.17 7.82 -17.33
CA ASN A 6 -29.92 8.14 -16.65
C ASN A 6 -29.42 7.00 -15.72
N TRP A 7 -30.17 5.91 -15.56
CA TRP A 7 -29.83 4.85 -14.59
C TRP A 7 -28.46 4.21 -14.86
N LYS A 8 -28.04 4.08 -16.13
CA LYS A 8 -26.75 3.48 -16.49
C LYS A 8 -25.58 4.31 -16.00
N GLU A 9 -25.65 5.63 -16.18
CA GLU A 9 -24.61 6.55 -15.74
C GLU A 9 -24.57 6.60 -14.22
N HIS A 10 -25.73 6.60 -13.54
CA HIS A 10 -25.79 6.49 -12.09
C HIS A 10 -25.19 5.18 -11.56
N LEU A 11 -25.50 4.05 -12.19
CA LEU A 11 -24.94 2.75 -11.81
C LEU A 11 -23.43 2.68 -12.03
N LEU A 12 -22.91 3.24 -13.13
CA LEU A 12 -21.46 3.30 -13.35
C LEU A 12 -20.79 4.22 -12.31
N LYS A 13 -21.38 5.38 -12.03
CA LYS A 13 -20.88 6.34 -11.04
C LYS A 13 -20.95 5.82 -9.60
N SER A 14 -21.74 4.78 -9.31
CA SER A 14 -21.83 4.22 -7.95
C SER A 14 -20.62 3.37 -7.55
N GLY A 15 -19.69 3.05 -8.46
CA GLY A 15 -18.53 2.20 -8.14
C GLY A 15 -18.82 0.70 -8.21
N ILE A 16 -20.03 0.29 -7.78
CA ILE A 16 -20.49 -1.11 -7.71
C ILE A 16 -20.10 -1.98 -8.92
N PRO A 17 -20.28 -1.55 -10.19
CA PRO A 17 -19.88 -2.40 -11.32
C PRO A 17 -18.37 -2.70 -11.37
N LEU A 18 -17.54 -1.72 -11.02
CA LEU A 18 -16.09 -1.89 -10.94
C LEU A 18 -15.75 -2.84 -9.79
N GLU A 19 -16.32 -2.63 -8.60
CA GLU A 19 -16.11 -3.51 -7.44
C GLU A 19 -16.43 -4.98 -7.76
N PHE A 20 -17.57 -5.21 -8.42
CA PHE A 20 -17.97 -6.55 -8.85
C PHE A 20 -16.97 -7.17 -9.85
N GLU A 21 -16.48 -6.38 -10.81
CA GLU A 21 -15.51 -6.85 -11.80
C GLU A 21 -14.15 -7.16 -11.17
N ILE A 22 -13.67 -6.30 -10.26
CA ILE A 22 -12.42 -6.52 -9.53
C ILE A 22 -12.53 -7.74 -8.61
N LYS A 23 -13.63 -7.91 -7.89
CA LYS A 23 -13.82 -9.11 -7.06
C LYS A 23 -13.76 -10.38 -7.90
N ARG A 24 -14.45 -10.42 -9.04
CA ARG A 24 -14.39 -11.58 -9.94
C ARG A 24 -12.99 -11.88 -10.44
N TYR A 25 -12.21 -10.83 -10.72
CA TYR A 25 -10.81 -10.97 -11.10
C TYR A 25 -9.98 -11.57 -9.94
N LEU A 26 -10.14 -11.08 -8.72
CA LEU A 26 -9.44 -11.59 -7.53
C LEU A 26 -9.80 -13.06 -7.24
N ASP A 27 -11.08 -13.40 -7.32
CA ASP A 27 -11.56 -14.78 -7.16
C ASP A 27 -10.91 -15.70 -8.22
N ALA A 28 -10.72 -15.23 -9.46
CA ALA A 28 -10.03 -15.97 -10.52
C ALA A 28 -8.50 -16.12 -10.27
N LYS A 29 -7.90 -15.25 -9.45
CA LYS A 29 -6.53 -15.36 -8.95
C LYS A 29 -6.43 -16.21 -7.67
N ASN A 30 -7.49 -16.93 -7.31
CA ASN A 30 -7.60 -17.73 -6.08
C ASN A 30 -7.51 -16.91 -4.78
N CYS A 31 -7.86 -15.62 -4.83
CA CYS A 31 -7.97 -14.84 -3.61
C CYS A 31 -9.29 -15.16 -2.89
N VAL A 32 -9.28 -15.10 -1.57
CA VAL A 32 -10.50 -15.17 -0.75
C VAL A 32 -11.00 -13.74 -0.54
N SER A 33 -12.09 -13.36 -1.22
CA SER A 33 -12.53 -11.96 -1.29
C SER A 33 -13.93 -11.73 -0.73
N ASN A 34 -14.09 -10.66 0.05
CA ASN A 34 -15.34 -10.15 0.57
C ASN A 34 -15.61 -8.73 0.05
N PHE A 35 -16.89 -8.36 -0.07
CA PHE A 35 -17.27 -6.97 -0.26
C PHE A 35 -17.30 -6.27 1.09
N GLU A 36 -16.80 -5.04 1.08
CA GLU A 36 -16.81 -4.09 2.18
C GLU A 36 -16.05 -4.56 3.43
N TYR A 37 -15.19 -3.69 3.95
CA TYR A 37 -14.67 -3.79 5.30
C TYR A 37 -14.99 -2.49 6.02
N THR A 38 -15.68 -2.59 7.16
CA THR A 38 -16.07 -1.42 7.94
C THR A 38 -15.18 -1.21 9.15
N TYR A 39 -15.02 0.04 9.54
CA TYR A 39 -14.32 0.45 10.73
C TYR A 39 -14.91 1.75 11.28
N PHE A 40 -14.82 1.94 12.60
CA PHE A 40 -15.28 3.15 13.25
C PHE A 40 -14.14 4.15 13.46
N ARG A 41 -14.43 5.43 13.23
CA ARG A 41 -13.60 6.54 13.71
C ARG A 41 -14.46 7.77 13.97
N GLU A 42 -13.92 8.71 14.72
CA GLU A 42 -14.51 10.05 14.81
C GLU A 42 -14.41 10.77 13.47
N ASN A 43 -15.49 11.46 13.08
CA ASN A 43 -15.48 12.37 11.93
C ASN A 43 -15.01 13.79 12.34
N GLU A 44 -15.06 14.74 11.41
CA GLU A 44 -14.65 16.14 11.65
C GLU A 44 -15.41 16.81 12.81
N ASP A 45 -16.65 16.36 13.08
CA ASP A 45 -17.52 16.83 14.16
C ASP A 45 -17.35 16.02 15.47
N LYS A 46 -16.34 15.14 15.54
CA LYS A 46 -16.08 14.22 16.67
C LYS A 46 -17.19 13.20 16.94
N ASN A 47 -18.01 12.92 15.94
CA ASN A 47 -19.02 11.86 16.04
C ASN A 47 -18.42 10.54 15.56
N LEU A 48 -18.56 9.49 16.38
CA LEU A 48 -18.21 8.14 15.97
C LEU A 48 -19.05 7.74 14.76
N THR A 49 -18.38 7.51 13.62
CA THR A 49 -19.00 7.24 12.33
C THR A 49 -18.36 5.99 11.73
N GLU A 50 -19.17 5.20 11.02
CA GLU A 50 -18.69 4.05 10.26
C GLU A 50 -18.11 4.51 8.92
N PHE A 51 -16.94 3.99 8.58
CA PHE A 51 -16.27 4.16 7.29
C PHE A 51 -15.95 2.78 6.72
N SER A 52 -15.71 2.72 5.41
CA SER A 52 -15.35 1.49 4.74
C SER A 52 -14.40 1.71 3.56
N TYR A 53 -13.81 0.60 3.13
CA TYR A 53 -13.26 0.42 1.78
C TYR A 53 -13.96 -0.76 1.09
N ASP A 54 -13.88 -0.80 -0.23
CA ASP A 54 -14.83 -1.57 -1.05
C ASP A 54 -14.59 -3.09 -1.10
N LEU A 55 -13.35 -3.56 -1.13
CA LEU A 55 -13.04 -5.00 -1.15
C LEU A 55 -11.92 -5.35 -0.17
N ASP A 56 -12.16 -6.39 0.62
CA ASP A 56 -11.16 -7.03 1.50
C ASP A 56 -10.86 -8.43 0.95
N SER A 57 -9.61 -8.65 0.55
CA SER A 57 -9.23 -9.87 -0.16
C SER A 57 -7.90 -10.41 0.32
N SER A 58 -7.81 -11.72 0.52
CA SER A 58 -6.57 -12.38 0.95
C SER A 58 -5.98 -13.23 -0.17
N TYR A 59 -4.73 -12.98 -0.52
CA TYR A 59 -3.91 -13.79 -1.43
C TYR A 59 -2.88 -14.57 -0.62
N ILE A 60 -2.97 -15.90 -0.64
CA ILE A 60 -2.26 -16.78 0.28
C ILE A 60 -1.30 -17.67 -0.50
N VAL A 61 0.00 -17.49 -0.27
CA VAL A 61 1.09 -18.30 -0.84
C VAL A 61 2.07 -18.62 0.29
N THR A 62 1.87 -19.74 0.98
CA THR A 62 2.63 -20.10 2.19
C THR A 62 4.15 -19.92 2.00
N PRO A 63 4.85 -19.23 2.92
CA PRO A 63 4.39 -18.71 4.22
C PRO A 63 3.81 -17.29 4.18
N HIS A 64 3.51 -16.74 3.00
CA HIS A 64 3.04 -15.38 2.81
C HIS A 64 1.51 -15.28 2.82
N PHE A 65 1.00 -14.29 3.53
CA PHE A 65 -0.41 -13.95 3.59
C PHE A 65 -0.58 -12.47 3.24
N ALA A 66 -1.05 -12.17 2.03
CA ALA A 66 -1.24 -10.80 1.58
C ALA A 66 -2.71 -10.39 1.68
N ASP A 67 -2.99 -9.47 2.60
CA ASP A 67 -4.26 -8.77 2.71
C ASP A 67 -4.29 -7.56 1.79
N LEU A 68 -5.15 -7.63 0.78
CA LEU A 68 -5.39 -6.60 -0.22
C LEU A 68 -6.59 -5.77 0.24
N MET A 69 -6.32 -4.53 0.64
CA MET A 69 -7.34 -3.56 1.04
C MET A 69 -7.62 -2.66 -0.16
N ILE A 70 -8.77 -2.82 -0.81
CA ILE A 70 -9.00 -2.23 -2.14
C ILE A 70 -10.12 -1.20 -2.10
N GLU A 71 -9.81 0.00 -2.58
CA GLU A 71 -10.77 1.06 -2.86
C GLU A 71 -10.93 1.23 -4.38
N CYS A 72 -12.14 1.09 -4.89
CA CYS A 72 -12.50 1.17 -6.31
C CYS A 72 -13.01 2.56 -6.67
N LYS A 73 -12.36 3.25 -7.62
CA LYS A 73 -12.78 4.55 -8.13
C LYS A 73 -13.05 4.47 -9.63
N TYR A 74 -14.31 4.18 -9.99
CA TYR A 74 -14.76 4.28 -11.38
C TYR A 74 -14.75 5.74 -11.86
N ARG A 75 -14.18 5.99 -13.03
CA ARG A 75 -14.12 7.29 -13.70
C ARG A 75 -14.37 7.17 -15.19
N HIS A 76 -14.80 8.30 -15.78
CA HIS A 76 -14.96 8.41 -17.22
C HIS A 76 -13.59 8.31 -17.91
N GLU A 77 -13.54 7.82 -19.13
CA GLU A 77 -12.29 7.62 -19.91
C GLU A 77 -11.46 8.89 -20.14
N SER A 78 -12.11 10.05 -20.04
CA SER A 78 -11.47 11.36 -20.16
C SER A 78 -10.84 11.85 -18.86
N THR A 79 -11.09 11.17 -17.73
CA THR A 79 -10.51 11.51 -16.44
C THR A 79 -9.06 11.06 -16.38
N LYS A 80 -8.20 11.96 -15.90
CA LYS A 80 -6.76 11.73 -15.74
C LYS A 80 -6.38 11.99 -14.29
N TRP A 81 -5.62 11.09 -13.69
CA TRP A 81 -5.00 11.30 -12.39
C TRP A 81 -3.52 11.59 -12.61
N VAL A 82 -3.06 12.75 -12.13
CA VAL A 82 -1.73 13.28 -12.42
C VAL A 82 -0.96 13.41 -11.14
N PHE A 83 0.22 12.80 -11.08
CA PHE A 83 1.02 12.68 -9.87
C PHE A 83 2.38 13.36 -10.00
N LEU A 84 2.84 13.93 -8.89
CA LEU A 84 4.18 14.47 -8.75
C LEU A 84 5.21 13.35 -8.57
N PRO A 85 6.36 13.42 -9.25
CA PRO A 85 7.41 12.41 -9.14
C PRO A 85 8.10 12.44 -7.77
N GLU A 86 8.47 11.26 -7.29
CA GLU A 86 9.37 11.03 -6.15
C GLU A 86 10.42 9.98 -6.52
N GLN A 87 11.42 9.80 -5.65
CA GLN A 87 12.50 8.83 -5.83
C GLN A 87 12.57 7.82 -4.68
N TYR A 88 12.77 6.54 -5.03
CA TYR A 88 13.05 5.50 -4.06
C TYR A 88 14.40 5.70 -3.38
N ASP A 89 14.58 5.07 -2.21
CA ASP A 89 15.81 5.09 -1.43
C ASP A 89 16.27 6.51 -1.01
N GLY A 90 15.33 7.45 -0.93
CA GLY A 90 15.53 8.79 -0.39
C GLY A 90 15.70 8.84 1.13
N ILE A 91 15.65 10.06 1.68
CA ILE A 91 15.83 10.31 3.14
C ILE A 91 14.77 9.59 3.99
N ASP A 92 13.58 9.43 3.43
CA ASP A 92 12.43 8.74 4.00
C ASP A 92 12.51 7.21 3.94
N LYS A 93 13.53 6.65 3.28
CA LYS A 93 13.80 5.21 3.17
C LYS A 93 12.62 4.41 2.60
N ILE A 94 11.86 5.00 1.69
CA ILE A 94 10.85 4.26 0.92
C ILE A 94 11.58 3.33 -0.05
N THR A 95 11.32 2.03 0.09
CA THR A 95 11.90 0.96 -0.72
C THR A 95 10.90 0.46 -1.75
N HIS A 96 11.39 -0.36 -2.69
CA HIS A 96 10.59 -0.91 -3.79
C HIS A 96 9.35 -1.71 -3.37
N THR A 97 9.32 -2.25 -2.14
CA THR A 97 8.18 -3.03 -1.61
C THR A 97 7.51 -2.33 -0.42
N SER A 98 7.75 -1.03 -0.21
CA SER A 98 7.19 -0.30 0.95
C SER A 98 5.66 -0.20 0.94
N PHE A 99 4.99 -0.45 -0.19
CA PHE A 99 3.54 -0.59 -0.26
C PHE A 99 3.02 -1.95 0.26
N MET A 100 3.90 -2.96 0.39
CA MET A 100 3.60 -4.27 0.96
C MET A 100 3.94 -4.27 2.45
N HIS A 101 3.12 -3.62 3.28
CA HIS A 101 3.42 -3.39 4.70
C HIS A 101 3.50 -4.70 5.47
N LYS A 102 4.73 -5.20 5.59
CA LYS A 102 5.04 -6.48 6.22
C LYS A 102 4.77 -6.40 7.72
N ASN A 103 3.99 -7.35 8.21
CA ASN A 103 3.68 -7.59 9.60
C ASN A 103 4.17 -9.00 10.01
N ALA A 104 5.32 -9.04 10.65
CA ALA A 104 5.96 -10.27 11.11
C ALA A 104 6.55 -10.11 12.52
N HIS A 105 5.99 -9.20 13.32
CA HIS A 105 6.57 -8.81 14.60
C HIS A 105 6.48 -9.90 15.68
N PHE A 106 5.64 -10.93 15.48
CA PHE A 106 5.50 -12.08 16.39
C PHE A 106 5.85 -13.40 15.72
N ASN A 107 6.42 -13.36 14.51
CA ASN A 107 6.84 -14.55 13.79
C ASN A 107 8.06 -15.20 14.47
N THR A 108 8.11 -16.53 14.57
CA THR A 108 9.19 -17.25 15.26
C THR A 108 10.46 -17.41 14.42
N ALA A 109 10.35 -17.32 13.09
CA ALA A 109 11.49 -17.43 12.19
C ALA A 109 12.21 -16.07 12.00
N PRO A 110 13.56 -16.04 12.08
CA PRO A 110 14.31 -14.82 11.80
C PRO A 110 14.20 -14.46 10.32
N HIS A 111 13.46 -13.40 10.00
CA HIS A 111 13.26 -12.96 8.64
C HIS A 111 14.02 -11.68 8.33
N TYR A 112 15.34 -11.78 8.20
CA TYR A 112 16.07 -10.82 7.39
C TYR A 112 15.84 -11.16 5.92
N GLN A 113 14.94 -10.42 5.27
CA GLN A 113 14.83 -10.43 3.82
C GLN A 113 15.54 -9.18 3.30
N PRO A 114 16.55 -9.32 2.43
CA PRO A 114 17.17 -8.17 1.80
C PRO A 114 16.11 -7.40 1.00
N PRO A 115 16.24 -6.05 0.89
CA PRO A 115 15.30 -5.25 0.10
C PRO A 115 15.19 -5.80 -1.33
N PHE A 116 13.95 -5.90 -1.82
CA PHE A 116 13.72 -6.38 -3.17
C PHE A 116 14.31 -5.39 -4.20
N PRO A 117 15.11 -5.85 -5.17
CA PRO A 117 15.96 -4.94 -5.94
C PRO A 117 15.26 -4.21 -7.08
N ILE A 118 14.05 -4.61 -7.45
CA ILE A 118 13.32 -4.10 -8.61
C ILE A 118 12.07 -3.35 -8.14
N PRO A 119 11.86 -2.08 -8.53
CA PRO A 119 10.63 -1.35 -8.23
C PRO A 119 9.44 -1.97 -8.97
N PHE A 120 8.28 -2.05 -8.32
CA PHE A 120 7.05 -2.46 -8.99
C PHE A 120 6.55 -1.39 -9.96
N ALA A 121 6.52 -0.14 -9.51
CA ALA A 121 6.00 1.00 -10.25
C ALA A 121 6.76 2.27 -9.84
N PRO A 122 6.65 3.38 -10.60
CA PRO A 122 7.24 4.65 -10.21
C PRO A 122 6.69 5.18 -8.87
N LEU A 123 7.57 5.79 -8.07
CA LEU A 123 7.17 6.46 -6.82
C LEU A 123 6.66 7.88 -7.11
N CYS A 124 5.61 8.25 -6.39
CA CYS A 124 4.92 9.52 -6.45
C CYS A 124 4.61 10.06 -5.06
N SER A 125 4.38 11.37 -4.95
CA SER A 125 3.95 12.00 -3.69
C SER A 125 2.47 12.35 -3.67
N LYS A 126 2.08 13.40 -4.41
CA LYS A 126 0.70 13.91 -4.44
C LYS A 126 0.14 13.80 -5.84
N GLY A 127 -1.18 13.62 -5.91
CA GLY A 127 -1.90 13.59 -7.17
C GLY A 127 -3.10 14.53 -7.19
N ILE A 128 -3.54 14.86 -8.40
CA ILE A 128 -4.78 15.59 -8.66
C ILE A 128 -5.59 14.88 -9.74
N GLU A 129 -6.91 14.88 -9.60
CA GLU A 129 -7.82 14.43 -10.65
C GLU A 129 -8.13 15.60 -11.60
N LEU A 130 -7.96 15.37 -12.90
CA LEU A 130 -8.35 16.26 -13.98
C LEU A 130 -9.52 15.65 -14.74
N THR A 131 -10.53 16.47 -15.01
CA THR A 131 -11.73 16.11 -15.75
C THR A 131 -12.01 17.16 -16.82
N ASN A 132 -12.97 16.87 -17.70
CA ASN A 132 -13.41 17.86 -18.71
C ASN A 132 -14.05 19.11 -18.08
N TYR A 133 -14.45 19.05 -16.80
CA TYR A 133 -15.13 20.14 -16.10
C TYR A 133 -14.23 20.89 -15.12
N GLY A 134 -12.94 20.54 -15.05
CA GLY A 134 -11.98 21.12 -14.12
C GLY A 134 -11.25 20.05 -13.32
N ASN A 135 -10.70 20.45 -12.17
CA ASN A 135 -9.93 19.58 -11.31
C ASN A 135 -10.69 19.19 -10.02
N ASN A 136 -10.31 18.06 -9.44
CA ASN A 136 -10.75 17.62 -8.13
C ASN A 136 -9.55 17.20 -7.27
N PRO A 137 -9.14 18.03 -6.30
CA PRO A 137 -7.98 17.73 -5.46
C PRO A 137 -8.27 16.73 -4.33
N LYS A 138 -9.55 16.37 -4.10
CA LYS A 138 -9.95 15.59 -2.91
C LYS A 138 -10.07 14.10 -3.16
N THR A 139 -10.45 13.67 -4.36
CA THR A 139 -10.75 12.25 -4.63
C THR A 139 -9.63 11.29 -4.26
N ILE A 140 -8.40 11.57 -4.70
CA ILE A 140 -7.25 10.70 -4.43
C ILE A 140 -6.96 10.69 -2.92
N THR A 141 -6.93 11.87 -2.29
CA THR A 141 -6.72 12.02 -0.85
C THR A 141 -7.78 11.29 -0.02
N GLN A 142 -9.04 11.31 -0.44
CA GLN A 142 -10.12 10.60 0.25
C GLN A 142 -9.95 9.08 0.17
N ALA A 143 -9.62 8.54 -1.00
CA ALA A 143 -9.34 7.12 -1.17
C ALA A 143 -8.13 6.69 -0.32
N ILE A 144 -7.06 7.49 -0.32
CA ILE A 144 -5.89 7.30 0.55
C ILE A 144 -6.31 7.25 2.03
N HIS A 145 -7.13 8.19 2.49
CA HIS A 145 -7.60 8.22 3.87
C HIS A 145 -8.50 7.03 4.23
N GLN A 146 -9.39 6.58 3.34
CA GLN A 146 -10.24 5.41 3.61
C GLN A 146 -9.38 4.17 3.92
N LEU A 147 -8.39 3.90 3.06
CA LEU A 147 -7.47 2.79 3.26
C LEU A 147 -6.55 3.00 4.47
N SER A 148 -6.07 4.23 4.67
CA SER A 148 -5.07 4.51 5.71
C SER A 148 -5.60 4.32 7.12
N TYR A 149 -6.84 4.73 7.39
CA TYR A 149 -7.43 4.58 8.73
C TYR A 149 -7.84 3.13 9.03
N ALA A 150 -8.12 2.31 8.01
CA ALA A 150 -8.36 0.89 8.26
C ALA A 150 -7.07 0.10 8.60
N MET A 151 -5.90 0.67 8.30
CA MET A 151 -4.61 -0.04 8.31
C MET A 151 -4.21 -0.60 9.68
N ALA A 152 -4.38 0.16 10.76
CA ALA A 152 -4.01 -0.29 12.09
C ALA A 152 -4.81 -1.53 12.54
N GLY A 153 -6.11 -1.57 12.20
CA GLY A 153 -6.97 -2.73 12.46
C GLY A 153 -6.50 -3.99 11.72
N ARG A 154 -6.07 -3.85 10.46
CA ARG A 154 -5.52 -4.96 9.67
C ARG A 154 -4.16 -5.45 10.18
N ILE A 155 -3.30 -4.53 10.59
CA ILE A 155 -2.03 -4.89 11.24
C ILE A 155 -2.30 -5.67 12.53
N ILE A 156 -3.24 -5.22 13.37
CA ILE A 156 -3.61 -5.95 14.58
C ILE A 156 -4.16 -7.35 14.28
N ASN A 157 -4.99 -7.49 13.25
CA ASN A 157 -5.51 -8.81 12.86
C ASN A 157 -4.37 -9.80 12.56
N GLY A 158 -3.38 -9.39 11.76
CA GLY A 158 -2.19 -10.22 11.50
C GLY A 158 -1.35 -10.49 12.75
N MET A 159 -1.24 -9.52 13.67
CA MET A 159 -0.56 -9.74 14.96
C MET A 159 -1.32 -10.77 15.79
N GLN A 160 -2.63 -10.63 15.94
CA GLN A 160 -3.50 -11.54 16.70
C GLN A 160 -3.35 -12.98 16.22
N HIS A 161 -3.33 -13.22 14.91
CA HIS A 161 -3.10 -14.56 14.36
C HIS A 161 -1.75 -15.17 14.77
N GLN A 162 -0.72 -14.35 15.01
CA GLN A 162 0.60 -14.80 15.43
C GLN A 162 0.73 -14.99 16.96
N VAL A 163 -0.05 -14.28 17.78
CA VAL A 163 0.03 -14.38 19.25
C VAL A 163 -1.00 -15.35 19.84
N ASP A 164 -2.18 -15.47 19.22
CA ASP A 164 -3.29 -16.25 19.77
C ASP A 164 -2.91 -17.71 19.99
N SER A 165 -3.23 -18.25 21.18
CA SER A 165 -2.78 -19.58 21.60
C SER A 165 -3.26 -20.72 20.70
N VAL A 166 -4.39 -20.57 20.02
CA VAL A 166 -4.97 -21.59 19.14
C VAL A 166 -4.48 -21.39 17.70
N LEU A 167 -4.44 -20.15 17.22
CA LEU A 167 -4.08 -19.85 15.83
C LEU A 167 -2.57 -19.89 15.60
N ARG A 168 -1.77 -19.61 16.64
CA ARG A 168 -0.32 -19.53 16.52
C ARG A 168 0.33 -20.78 15.96
N GLU A 169 -0.13 -21.98 16.32
CA GLU A 169 0.42 -23.24 15.77
C GLU A 169 0.35 -23.29 14.22
N HIS A 170 -0.60 -22.57 13.63
CA HIS A 170 -0.77 -22.48 12.17
C HIS A 170 -0.13 -21.23 11.55
N PHE A 171 0.05 -20.15 12.30
CA PHE A 171 0.47 -18.84 11.77
C PHE A 171 1.78 -18.29 12.35
N GLU A 172 2.46 -19.01 13.24
CA GLU A 172 3.71 -18.53 13.87
C GLU A 172 4.86 -18.28 12.90
N ASN A 173 4.84 -18.93 11.73
CA ASN A 173 5.81 -18.74 10.66
C ASN A 173 5.24 -17.90 9.49
N THR A 174 3.99 -17.45 9.59
CA THR A 174 3.33 -16.69 8.53
C THR A 174 3.80 -15.25 8.52
N ILE A 175 4.06 -14.73 7.32
CA ILE A 175 4.37 -13.32 7.09
C ILE A 175 3.12 -12.66 6.53
N PHE A 176 2.51 -11.77 7.30
CA PHE A 176 1.38 -10.99 6.85
C PHE A 176 1.86 -9.76 6.09
N TYR A 177 1.16 -9.38 5.03
CA TYR A 177 1.37 -8.14 4.28
C TYR A 177 0.04 -7.42 4.17
N ASN A 178 -0.03 -6.18 4.65
CA ASN A 178 -1.19 -5.33 4.46
C ASN A 178 -0.92 -4.40 3.28
N ILE A 179 -1.70 -4.53 2.21
CA ILE A 179 -1.44 -3.90 0.92
C ILE A 179 -2.64 -3.01 0.56
N PRO A 180 -2.58 -1.69 0.85
CA PRO A 180 -3.60 -0.74 0.43
C PRO A 180 -3.48 -0.44 -1.07
N ILE A 181 -4.58 -0.63 -1.80
CA ILE A 181 -4.65 -0.49 -3.26
C ILE A 181 -5.86 0.38 -3.63
N ILE A 182 -5.63 1.37 -4.48
CA ILE A 182 -6.68 2.11 -5.17
C ILE A 182 -6.75 1.58 -6.59
N VAL A 183 -7.89 1.00 -6.98
CA VAL A 183 -8.14 0.56 -8.35
C VAL A 183 -9.01 1.60 -9.05
N THR A 184 -8.57 2.11 -10.20
CA THR A 184 -9.33 3.14 -10.94
C THR A 184 -9.32 2.91 -12.43
N THR A 185 -10.38 3.35 -13.11
CA THR A 185 -10.43 3.39 -14.58
C THR A 185 -9.88 4.70 -15.16
N ALA A 186 -9.49 5.68 -14.31
CA ALA A 186 -8.81 6.89 -14.76
C ALA A 186 -7.42 6.55 -15.32
N LYS A 187 -6.97 7.30 -16.33
CA LYS A 187 -5.58 7.20 -16.81
C LYS A 187 -4.64 7.76 -15.74
N LEU A 188 -3.53 7.09 -15.49
CA LEU A 188 -2.56 7.51 -14.49
C LEU A 188 -1.37 8.17 -15.18
N PHE A 189 -0.98 9.35 -14.73
CA PHE A 189 0.15 10.10 -15.27
C PHE A 189 1.11 10.46 -14.16
N ARG A 190 2.41 10.25 -14.37
CA ARG A 190 3.49 10.80 -13.53
C ARG A 190 4.19 11.92 -14.28
N ILE A 191 4.22 13.11 -13.70
CA ILE A 191 4.96 14.25 -14.26
C ILE A 191 6.45 13.88 -14.34
N ARG A 192 7.12 14.21 -15.44
CA ARG A 192 8.55 13.92 -15.60
C ARG A 192 9.39 14.83 -14.72
N GLU A 193 10.53 14.31 -14.24
CA GLU A 193 11.41 15.02 -13.29
C GLU A 193 12.04 16.30 -13.86
N ASP A 194 12.10 16.40 -15.19
CA ASP A 194 12.66 17.54 -15.91
C ASP A 194 11.62 18.61 -16.26
N VAL A 195 10.37 18.48 -15.83
CA VAL A 195 9.29 19.41 -16.15
C VAL A 195 9.16 20.49 -15.08
N ASP A 196 9.12 21.74 -15.53
CA ASP A 196 8.86 22.92 -14.70
C ASP A 196 7.51 23.57 -15.05
N ILE A 197 7.18 24.64 -14.33
CA ILE A 197 5.92 25.38 -14.50
C ILE A 197 5.78 25.96 -15.92
N ASP A 198 6.87 26.41 -16.54
CA ASP A 198 6.79 27.06 -17.84
C ASP A 198 6.60 26.04 -18.97
N ARG A 199 7.20 24.86 -18.86
CA ARG A 199 6.87 23.71 -19.72
C ARG A 199 5.40 23.30 -19.60
N ILE A 200 4.84 23.30 -18.38
CA ILE A 200 3.41 23.01 -18.17
C ILE A 200 2.51 24.05 -18.85
N LYS A 201 2.86 25.34 -18.79
CA LYS A 201 2.08 26.40 -19.44
C LYS A 201 2.11 26.34 -20.97
N LEU A 202 3.19 25.79 -21.54
CA LEU A 202 3.41 25.70 -22.99
C LEU A 202 2.92 24.39 -23.60
N ALA A 203 2.66 23.38 -22.78
CA ALA A 203 2.20 22.08 -23.24
C ALA A 203 0.74 22.15 -23.71
N ASP A 204 0.46 21.57 -24.88
CA ASP A 204 -0.91 21.44 -25.40
C ASP A 204 -1.57 20.17 -24.84
N ASP A 205 -0.78 19.11 -24.63
CA ASP A 205 -1.23 17.83 -24.10
C ASP A 205 -0.47 17.41 -22.82
N ILE A 206 -1.13 16.60 -21.99
CA ILE A 206 -0.53 16.15 -20.72
C ILE A 206 0.63 15.18 -20.95
N GLU A 207 0.60 14.41 -22.04
CA GLU A 207 1.63 13.49 -22.47
C GLU A 207 2.95 14.23 -22.77
N GLU A 208 2.89 15.52 -23.12
CA GLU A 208 4.09 16.33 -23.32
C GLU A 208 4.84 16.59 -22.03
N ILE A 209 4.21 16.46 -20.85
CA ILE A 209 4.81 16.75 -19.54
C ILE A 209 4.85 15.55 -18.59
N SER A 210 4.30 14.41 -18.99
CA SER A 210 4.13 13.27 -18.11
C SER A 210 4.22 11.95 -18.85
N THR A 211 4.42 10.86 -18.11
CA THR A 211 4.37 9.49 -18.61
C THR A 211 3.05 8.86 -18.19
N ASN A 212 2.37 8.20 -19.13
CA ASN A 212 1.18 7.40 -18.82
C ASN A 212 1.61 6.06 -18.21
N GLU A 213 1.11 5.77 -17.01
CA GLU A 213 1.51 4.63 -16.20
C GLU A 213 0.32 3.68 -15.98
N THR A 214 0.62 2.42 -15.75
CA THR A 214 -0.40 1.41 -15.41
C THR A 214 -0.54 1.20 -13.91
N CYS A 215 0.56 1.42 -13.19
CA CYS A 215 0.65 1.32 -11.74
C CYS A 215 1.50 2.49 -11.24
N LEU A 216 1.18 2.99 -10.04
CA LEU A 216 1.96 4.00 -9.33
C LEU A 216 2.02 3.64 -7.85
N VAL A 217 3.16 3.89 -7.19
CA VAL A 217 3.25 3.85 -5.73
C VAL A 217 3.18 5.29 -5.21
N VAL A 218 2.20 5.57 -4.36
CA VAL A 218 1.99 6.91 -3.78
C VAL A 218 2.44 6.91 -2.33
N LYS A 219 3.44 7.73 -2.02
CA LYS A 219 3.91 7.92 -0.65
C LYS A 219 2.79 8.56 0.19
N SER A 220 2.49 7.96 1.33
CA SER A 220 1.39 8.38 2.20
C SER A 220 1.84 8.34 3.67
N PRO A 221 2.74 9.25 4.10
CA PRO A 221 3.20 9.25 5.48
C PRO A 221 2.06 9.67 6.43
N ALA A 222 2.02 9.08 7.63
CA ALA A 222 1.01 9.44 8.61
C ALA A 222 1.19 10.90 9.06
N GLY A 223 0.10 11.66 8.98
CA GLY A 223 -0.03 12.93 9.70
C GLY A 223 -0.32 12.68 11.19
N ILE A 224 -0.29 13.75 11.99
CA ILE A 224 -0.50 13.69 13.45
C ILE A 224 -1.83 13.03 13.81
N ASP A 225 -2.89 13.33 13.06
CA ASP A 225 -4.23 12.78 13.31
C ASP A 225 -4.26 11.26 13.12
N LEU A 226 -3.78 10.78 11.96
CA LEU A 226 -3.71 9.35 11.67
C LEU A 226 -2.78 8.61 12.65
N GLU A 227 -1.63 9.20 13.01
CA GLU A 227 -0.72 8.64 14.02
C GLU A 227 -1.43 8.48 15.38
N THR A 228 -2.19 9.50 15.82
CA THR A 228 -2.94 9.48 17.08
C THR A 228 -4.04 8.43 17.06
N TYR A 229 -4.77 8.33 15.94
CA TYR A 229 -5.80 7.32 15.73
C TYR A 229 -5.19 5.91 15.78
N ASN A 230 -4.12 5.66 15.02
CA ASN A 230 -3.41 4.38 14.99
C ASN A 230 -2.91 3.97 16.40
N ASN A 231 -2.31 4.91 17.14
CA ASN A 231 -1.84 4.67 18.50
C ASN A 231 -2.98 4.28 19.44
N THR A 232 -4.16 4.90 19.32
CA THR A 232 -5.34 4.52 20.10
C THR A 232 -5.72 3.05 19.86
N ILE A 233 -5.78 2.63 18.60
CA ILE A 233 -6.12 1.24 18.25
C ILE A 233 -5.04 0.27 18.79
N PHE A 234 -3.76 0.57 18.60
CA PHE A 234 -2.69 -0.29 19.11
C PHE A 234 -2.67 -0.38 20.64
N ASN A 235 -2.96 0.70 21.35
CA ASN A 235 -3.04 0.71 22.81
C ASN A 235 -4.19 -0.16 23.32
N ASN A 236 -5.34 -0.14 22.63
CA ASN A 236 -6.46 -1.04 22.94
C ASN A 236 -6.04 -2.50 22.77
N PHE A 237 -5.41 -2.84 21.64
CA PHE A 237 -4.87 -4.19 21.40
C PHE A 237 -3.89 -4.65 22.49
N ILE A 238 -2.94 -3.79 22.89
CA ILE A 238 -1.97 -4.09 23.96
C ILE A 238 -2.69 -4.33 25.30
N THR A 239 -3.71 -3.55 25.59
CA THR A 239 -4.49 -3.68 26.83
C THR A 239 -5.28 -4.98 26.85
N GLU A 240 -5.93 -5.34 25.74
CA GLU A 240 -6.73 -6.56 25.60
C GLU A 240 -5.90 -7.85 25.64
N ASN A 241 -4.66 -7.81 25.15
CA ASN A 241 -3.80 -9.01 25.01
C ASN A 241 -2.69 -9.10 26.08
N GLU A 242 -2.72 -8.22 27.08
CA GLU A 242 -1.73 -8.10 28.14
C GLU A 242 -0.30 -7.81 27.64
N ARG A 243 0.22 -6.62 27.97
CA ARG A 243 1.57 -6.17 27.57
C ARG A 243 2.68 -7.19 27.82
N GLU A 244 2.67 -7.87 28.96
CA GLU A 244 3.70 -8.86 29.31
C GLU A 244 3.69 -10.07 28.36
N THR A 245 2.50 -10.54 28.00
CA THR A 245 2.30 -11.65 27.06
C THR A 245 2.80 -11.28 25.67
N LEU A 246 2.47 -10.07 25.19
CA LEU A 246 2.96 -9.58 23.90
C LEU A 246 4.49 -9.44 23.90
N ASN A 247 5.08 -8.79 24.91
CA ASN A 247 6.53 -8.62 25.01
C ASN A 247 7.29 -9.96 25.04
N LYS A 248 6.71 -11.00 25.65
CA LYS A 248 7.29 -12.36 25.69
C LYS A 248 7.45 -12.96 24.28
N TYR A 249 6.50 -12.73 23.39
CA TYR A 249 6.48 -13.32 22.04
C TYR A 249 6.99 -12.37 20.96
N LEU A 250 7.24 -11.11 21.29
CA LEU A 250 7.71 -10.10 20.36
C LEU A 250 9.08 -10.46 19.77
N ASN A 251 9.08 -10.66 18.46
CA ASN A 251 10.25 -10.87 17.62
C ASN A 251 10.38 -9.72 16.61
N SER A 252 10.68 -8.53 17.13
CA SER A 252 10.76 -7.30 16.34
C SER A 252 12.12 -6.61 16.53
N PHE A 253 12.29 -5.45 15.89
CA PHE A 253 13.46 -4.58 16.02
C PHE A 253 13.64 -3.97 17.42
N ASN A 254 12.64 -4.11 18.30
CA ASN A 254 12.70 -3.75 19.72
C ASN A 254 11.93 -4.81 20.55
N LYS A 255 12.22 -4.88 21.85
CA LYS A 255 11.61 -5.81 22.81
C LYS A 255 10.42 -5.23 23.57
N GLU A 256 10.14 -3.94 23.42
CA GLU A 256 8.99 -3.28 24.02
C GLU A 256 7.89 -3.06 22.97
N ILE A 257 6.71 -3.65 23.19
CA ILE A 257 5.58 -3.59 22.27
C ILE A 257 5.10 -2.15 22.07
N ASP A 258 5.05 -1.33 23.13
CA ASP A 258 4.65 0.08 23.04
C ASP A 258 5.59 0.88 22.11
N PHE A 259 6.90 0.60 22.14
CA PHE A 259 7.84 1.21 21.21
C PHE A 259 7.64 0.70 19.77
N VAL A 260 7.44 -0.61 19.60
CA VAL A 260 7.23 -1.18 18.26
C VAL A 260 5.95 -0.64 17.62
N THR A 261 4.83 -0.61 18.35
CA THR A 261 3.55 -0.12 17.83
C THR A 261 3.57 1.38 17.57
N SER A 262 4.24 2.20 18.40
CA SER A 262 4.38 3.64 18.12
C SER A 262 5.18 3.91 16.84
N VAL A 263 6.23 3.13 16.57
CA VAL A 263 6.98 3.21 15.31
C VAL A 263 6.09 2.79 14.12
N ILE A 264 5.27 1.74 14.27
CA ILE A 264 4.32 1.30 13.24
C ILE A 264 3.25 2.34 12.97
N ALA A 265 2.63 2.89 14.02
CA ALA A 265 1.59 3.91 13.93
C ALA A 265 2.01 5.12 13.11
N ARG A 266 3.28 5.53 13.26
CA ARG A 266 3.86 6.69 12.60
C ARG A 266 4.40 6.39 11.20
N ASN A 267 5.06 5.25 11.01
CA ASN A 267 5.90 5.03 9.82
C ASN A 267 5.39 3.94 8.87
N TYR A 268 4.52 3.04 9.33
CA TYR A 268 4.17 1.82 8.58
C TYR A 268 2.65 1.60 8.42
N SER A 269 1.81 2.55 8.87
CA SER A 269 0.35 2.37 8.90
C SER A 269 -0.44 3.50 8.21
N PRO A 270 -0.45 3.56 6.86
CA PRO A 270 0.50 2.99 5.91
C PRO A 270 1.67 3.96 5.62
N SER A 271 2.69 3.51 4.90
CA SER A 271 3.78 4.34 4.39
C SER A 271 3.61 4.70 2.92
N CYS A 272 2.96 3.83 2.15
CA CYS A 272 2.71 3.95 0.72
C CYS A 272 1.36 3.34 0.38
N ILE A 273 0.74 3.75 -0.72
CA ILE A 273 -0.48 3.16 -1.27
C ILE A 273 -0.24 2.87 -2.74
N LEU A 274 -0.70 1.71 -3.19
CA LEU A 274 -0.62 1.36 -4.60
C LEU A 274 -1.81 1.95 -5.35
N VAL A 275 -1.60 2.53 -6.52
CA VAL A 275 -2.66 2.97 -7.43
C VAL A 275 -2.54 2.19 -8.73
N VAL A 276 -3.62 1.52 -9.12
CA VAL A 276 -3.65 0.61 -10.27
C VAL A 276 -4.71 1.08 -11.26
N HIS A 277 -4.29 1.24 -12.52
CA HIS A 277 -5.20 1.43 -13.63
C HIS A 277 -5.86 0.09 -14.00
N TYR A 278 -7.18 0.11 -14.12
CA TYR A 278 -7.97 -1.02 -14.56
C TYR A 278 -8.63 -0.73 -15.91
N SER A 279 -8.32 -1.59 -16.88
CA SER A 279 -9.04 -1.78 -18.13
C SER A 279 -8.94 -3.25 -18.55
N LYS A 280 -9.77 -3.70 -19.49
CA LYS A 280 -9.73 -5.10 -19.96
C LYS A 280 -8.49 -5.37 -20.81
N GLU A 281 -7.99 -4.34 -21.49
CA GLU A 281 -6.88 -4.42 -22.43
C GLU A 281 -5.53 -4.19 -21.74
N ASN A 282 -5.51 -3.39 -20.66
CA ASN A 282 -4.32 -3.02 -19.93
C ASN A 282 -4.62 -2.98 -18.42
N ASN A 283 -4.47 -4.14 -17.78
CA ASN A 283 -4.79 -4.33 -16.39
C ASN A 283 -3.51 -4.34 -15.53
N GLY A 284 -3.30 -3.28 -14.75
CA GLY A 284 -2.17 -3.23 -13.84
C GLY A 284 -2.22 -4.29 -12.73
N LEU A 285 -3.37 -4.92 -12.50
CA LEU A 285 -3.48 -6.01 -11.52
C LEU A 285 -2.71 -7.27 -11.95
N ASP A 286 -2.61 -7.58 -13.25
CA ASP A 286 -1.82 -8.74 -13.68
C ASP A 286 -0.33 -8.52 -13.38
N GLN A 287 0.17 -7.32 -13.67
CA GLN A 287 1.54 -6.93 -13.32
C GLN A 287 1.78 -6.99 -11.80
N PHE A 288 0.78 -6.59 -11.01
CA PHE A 288 0.84 -6.64 -9.55
C PHE A 288 0.96 -8.08 -9.04
N PHE A 289 0.14 -9.01 -9.51
CA PHE A 289 0.22 -10.42 -9.09
C PHE A 289 1.52 -11.05 -9.54
N ASP A 290 1.97 -10.80 -10.79
CA ASP A 290 3.28 -11.27 -11.27
C ASP A 290 4.42 -10.74 -10.39
N PHE A 291 4.36 -9.47 -9.97
CA PHE A 291 5.35 -8.87 -9.09
C PHE A 291 5.32 -9.50 -7.68
N ILE A 292 4.14 -9.67 -7.09
CA ILE A 292 4.00 -10.30 -5.77
C ILE A 292 4.54 -11.73 -5.79
N ASP A 293 4.24 -12.51 -6.82
CA ASP A 293 4.75 -13.86 -6.97
C ASP A 293 6.26 -13.88 -7.04
N ARG A 294 6.89 -12.92 -7.73
CA ARG A 294 8.35 -12.76 -7.75
C ARG A 294 8.92 -12.30 -6.41
N VAL A 295 8.19 -11.52 -5.61
CA VAL A 295 8.62 -11.14 -4.25
C VAL A 295 8.57 -12.35 -3.32
N PHE A 296 7.52 -13.16 -3.40
CA PHE A 296 7.33 -14.35 -2.55
C PHE A 296 8.22 -15.52 -2.98
N ASN A 297 8.41 -15.70 -4.29
CA ASN A 297 9.27 -16.72 -4.86
C ASN A 297 10.24 -16.11 -5.90
N PRO A 298 11.34 -15.49 -5.44
CA PRO A 298 12.32 -14.88 -6.33
C PRO A 298 12.90 -15.86 -7.35
N ASP A 299 12.86 -15.46 -8.61
CA ASP A 299 13.57 -16.13 -9.71
C ASP A 299 15.10 -15.96 -9.58
N GLN A 300 15.85 -16.59 -10.48
CA GLN A 300 17.31 -16.55 -10.44
C GLN A 300 17.88 -15.14 -10.68
N GLU A 301 17.25 -14.35 -11.54
CA GLU A 301 17.66 -12.97 -11.83
C GLU A 301 17.60 -12.12 -10.55
N VAL A 302 16.47 -12.19 -9.83
CA VAL A 302 16.28 -11.46 -8.57
C VAL A 302 17.28 -11.93 -7.51
N LYS A 303 17.51 -13.24 -7.40
CA LYS A 303 18.50 -13.81 -6.46
C LYS A 303 19.91 -13.29 -6.75
N ASP A 304 20.30 -13.21 -8.01
CA ASP A 304 21.61 -12.70 -8.43
C ASP A 304 21.76 -11.20 -8.12
N LEU A 305 20.71 -10.40 -8.35
CA LEU A 305 20.69 -8.98 -8.00
C LEU A 305 20.82 -8.76 -6.48
N ILE A 306 20.11 -9.55 -5.68
CA ILE A 306 20.22 -9.53 -4.22
C ILE A 306 21.65 -9.86 -3.77
N ALA A 307 22.22 -10.95 -4.29
CA ALA A 307 23.57 -11.38 -3.95
C ALA A 307 24.62 -10.32 -4.31
N LYS A 308 24.46 -9.68 -5.47
CA LYS A 308 25.31 -8.57 -5.91
C LYS A 308 25.24 -7.39 -4.94
N ARG A 309 24.04 -6.91 -4.59
CA ARG A 309 23.85 -5.78 -3.64
C ARG A 309 24.42 -6.08 -2.26
N GLN A 310 24.24 -7.31 -1.76
CA GLN A 310 24.80 -7.73 -0.48
C GLN A 310 26.33 -7.75 -0.50
N LYS A 311 26.94 -8.21 -1.59
CA LYS A 311 28.39 -8.17 -1.78
C LYS A 311 28.91 -6.73 -1.80
N GLU A 312 28.27 -5.85 -2.57
CA GLU A 312 28.62 -4.43 -2.64
C GLU A 312 28.53 -3.74 -1.27
N MET A 313 27.46 -4.01 -0.51
CA MET A 313 27.31 -3.50 0.86
C MET A 313 28.40 -4.00 1.80
N LYS A 314 28.75 -5.29 1.72
CA LYS A 314 29.82 -5.89 2.53
C LYS A 314 31.17 -5.27 2.20
N ASP A 315 31.49 -5.11 0.91
CA ASP A 315 32.74 -4.50 0.44
C ASP A 315 32.82 -3.03 0.87
N PHE A 316 31.72 -2.29 0.80
CA PHE A 316 31.62 -0.92 1.31
C PHE A 316 31.89 -0.84 2.82
N LEU A 317 31.24 -1.70 3.63
CA LEU A 317 31.46 -1.75 5.08
C LEU A 317 32.89 -2.12 5.45
N LEU A 318 33.54 -3.01 4.69
CA LEU A 318 34.94 -3.37 4.89
C LEU A 318 35.87 -2.18 4.61
N LYS A 319 35.67 -1.47 3.49
CA LYS A 319 36.44 -0.26 3.15
C LYS A 319 36.27 0.85 4.21
N PHE A 320 35.04 1.04 4.69
CA PHE A 320 34.75 2.03 5.72
C PHE A 320 35.43 1.70 7.06
N ARG A 321 35.50 0.42 7.42
CA ARG A 321 36.20 -0.04 8.63
C ARG A 321 37.72 0.06 8.51
N SER A 322 38.30 -0.15 7.32
CA SER A 322 39.73 0.01 7.10
C SER A 322 40.16 1.48 7.05
N GLY A 323 39.33 2.37 6.50
CA GLY A 323 39.62 3.81 6.43
C GLY A 323 39.55 4.56 7.76
N LYS A 324 38.95 3.96 8.81
CA LYS A 324 38.91 4.51 10.18
C LYS A 324 40.11 4.14 11.06
N LYS A 325 41.06 3.33 10.57
CA LYS A 325 42.23 2.91 11.36
C LYS A 325 43.43 3.85 11.24
N ASP A 326 43.41 4.80 10.29
CA ASP A 326 44.52 5.72 10.02
C ASP A 326 44.20 7.20 10.33
N SER A 327 43.17 7.45 11.14
CA SER A 327 42.76 8.76 11.67
C SER A 327 42.54 8.68 13.17
#